data_AF-A0A4Z0A8W9-F1
#
_entry.id   AF-A0A4Z0A8W9-F1
#
_cell.length_a   1.000
_cell.length_b   1.000
_cell.length_c   1.000
_cell.angle_alpha   90.00
_cell.angle_beta   90.00
_cell.angle_gamma   90.00
#
_symmetry.space_group_name_H-M   'P 1'
#
loop_
_entity.id
_entity.type
_entity.pdbx_description
1 polymer ?
#
loop_
_entity_poly.entity_id
_entity_poly.type
_entity_poly.pdbx_seq_one_letter_code
_entity_poly.pdbx_strand_id
1 'polypeptide(L)'
;MYSDAEVWPPMSIQYTCVICLPEERKTAVADFIMQRTISELDTSSEDVSERTITLDCGHIFTVETLDGHCHMPDFYEQDGATGNFTATKAPPINYQTPPSCPTCRGPISSLRYGRVTKRANLDILEQNVASTMSLAVEQVQGQLQVISSNIQGSHDAAKKLVRSLECKPEEDFERLYQERDSKFGSHDEPLPSRFLSQPQMVSLHGLATEEARAWNAAVRDILRAYRKVEEVAKKRGPHIQAYHAALSMLYRLEFNAAIARDSTGAADAPEPFAMAQVNKKIGQPPHKADTRFQIEAYLLSIELRLMLGQIAQSRFEALGWSDDPALKHHRQLWYSFIDYIFRSCFKDAEKAVMIATRSSASRQAARCMVYKIRSSLELCRFFILNKVSELSRLHPLDDATRQELAADVNARRSDAVNLLKESCMTYLRVRPSENLAQLKDERKWFNDNCTAKVDKYLNEYDELVEHIMTDKVYRPLSLHEREEIVKAFGFSPQGHFYNCENGHTFVITECGGAMEQARCPECSAPIGGSNHQLLSSNTRAMEFEEVARAQGM
;
A
#
# COMPACT_ATOMS: atom_id res chain seq x y z
N MET A 1 -16.60 12.83 49.98
CA MET A 1 -16.67 11.47 50.55
C MET A 1 -16.88 10.51 49.40
N TYR A 2 -15.79 9.87 48.96
CA TYR A 2 -15.64 8.52 48.45
C TYR A 2 -14.34 8.52 47.66
N SER A 3 -13.30 8.20 48.42
CA SER A 3 -11.95 7.87 47.99
C SER A 3 -11.96 6.49 47.35
N ASP A 4 -11.66 6.41 46.06
CA ASP A 4 -11.16 5.17 45.47
C ASP A 4 -9.84 5.53 44.79
N ALA A 5 -8.77 5.41 45.58
CA ALA A 5 -7.42 5.32 45.05
C ALA A 5 -7.34 4.02 44.26
N GLU A 6 -7.21 4.13 42.93
CA GLU A 6 -6.78 3.02 42.08
C GLU A 6 -5.42 2.56 42.57
N VAL A 7 -5.44 1.49 43.36
CA VAL A 7 -4.27 0.73 43.77
C VAL A 7 -3.73 0.09 42.49
N TRP A 8 -2.65 0.66 41.97
CA TRP A 8 -1.82 0.02 40.97
C TRP A 8 -1.42 -1.37 41.51
N PRO A 9 -1.58 -2.47 40.75
CA PRO A 9 -1.12 -3.77 41.20
C PRO A 9 0.38 -3.67 41.47
N PRO A 10 0.89 -4.24 42.58
CA PRO A 10 2.30 -4.18 42.89
C PRO A 10 3.06 -4.85 41.76
N MET A 11 3.85 -4.06 41.03
CA MET A 11 4.83 -4.52 40.08
C MET A 11 5.99 -5.16 40.87
N SER A 12 5.71 -6.28 41.55
CA SER A 12 6.71 -7.07 42.24
C SER A 12 7.35 -8.01 41.22
N ILE A 13 8.37 -7.52 40.53
CA ILE A 13 9.40 -8.41 39.97
C ILE A 13 10.05 -9.05 41.20
N GLN A 14 9.53 -10.21 41.63
CA GLN A 14 10.15 -10.99 42.68
C GLN A 14 11.46 -11.54 42.13
N TYR A 15 12.55 -10.80 42.32
CA TYR A 15 13.88 -11.37 42.20
C TYR A 15 13.99 -12.46 43.27
N THR A 16 13.77 -13.71 42.86
CA THR A 16 13.88 -14.86 43.75
C THR A 16 15.34 -14.98 44.17
N CYS A 17 15.64 -14.70 45.44
CA CYS A 17 17.00 -14.81 45.96
C CYS A 17 17.44 -16.28 45.91
N VAL A 18 18.50 -16.58 45.15
CA VAL A 18 19.07 -17.93 44.96
C VAL A 18 19.34 -18.63 46.31
N ILE A 19 19.71 -17.85 47.33
CA ILE A 19 19.99 -18.34 48.69
C ILE A 19 18.70 -18.80 49.40
N CYS A 20 17.58 -18.11 49.16
CA CYS A 20 16.29 -18.33 49.84
C CYS A 20 15.36 -19.29 49.08
N LEU A 21 15.79 -19.89 47.95
CA LEU A 21 14.98 -20.85 47.22
C LEU A 21 14.80 -22.18 47.99
N PRO A 22 13.66 -22.87 47.87
CA PRO A 22 13.49 -24.23 48.39
C PRO A 22 14.48 -25.21 47.74
N GLU A 23 15.01 -26.17 48.50
CA GLU A 23 16.02 -27.15 48.01
C GLU A 23 15.57 -27.93 46.76
N GLU A 24 14.26 -28.22 46.64
CA GLU A 24 13.69 -28.88 45.47
C GLU A 24 13.86 -28.10 44.16
N ARG A 25 13.97 -26.77 44.23
CA ARG A 25 14.19 -25.91 43.06
C ARG A 25 15.66 -25.58 42.82
N LYS A 26 16.56 -25.88 43.76
CA LYS A 26 18.01 -25.67 43.59
C LYS A 26 18.67 -26.73 42.71
N THR A 27 18.01 -27.87 42.53
CA THR A 27 18.44 -28.97 41.64
C THR A 27 18.16 -28.71 40.16
N ALA A 28 17.37 -27.68 39.84
CA ALA A 28 17.11 -27.33 38.45
C ALA A 28 18.38 -26.80 37.77
N VAL A 29 18.63 -27.26 36.55
CA VAL A 29 19.75 -26.81 35.71
C VAL A 29 19.48 -25.37 35.28
N ALA A 30 20.37 -24.45 35.68
CA ALA A 30 20.30 -23.03 35.30
C ALA A 30 21.37 -22.66 34.27
N ASP A 31 22.45 -23.42 34.18
CA ASP A 31 23.47 -23.28 33.14
C ASP A 31 23.43 -24.51 32.22
N PHE A 32 22.98 -24.32 30.99
CA PHE A 32 22.90 -25.41 30.01
C PHE A 32 24.21 -25.60 29.24
N ILE A 33 25.14 -24.65 29.31
CA ILE A 33 26.45 -24.72 28.65
C ILE A 33 27.38 -25.61 29.48
N MET A 34 27.44 -25.36 30.80
CA MET A 34 28.25 -26.16 31.72
C MET A 34 27.47 -27.28 32.43
N GLN A 35 26.17 -27.41 32.18
CA GLN A 35 25.25 -28.33 32.86
C GLN A 35 25.22 -28.16 34.40
N ARG A 36 25.39 -26.92 34.89
CA ARG A 36 25.39 -26.61 36.34
C ARG A 36 23.98 -26.37 36.86
N THR A 37 23.73 -26.90 38.06
CA THR A 37 22.51 -26.66 38.83
C THR A 37 22.55 -25.32 39.55
N ILE A 38 21.39 -24.78 39.95
CA ILE A 38 21.28 -23.51 40.69
C ILE A 38 22.12 -23.52 41.97
N SER A 39 22.28 -24.68 42.63
CA SER A 39 23.16 -24.85 43.80
C SER A 39 24.65 -24.73 43.53
N GLU A 40 25.07 -24.95 42.28
CA GLU A 40 26.48 -24.98 41.89
C GLU A 40 26.95 -23.64 41.32
N LEU A 41 26.07 -22.64 41.22
CA LEU A 41 26.39 -21.32 40.68
C LEU A 41 27.12 -20.45 41.71
N ASP A 42 28.19 -19.78 41.29
CA ASP A 42 28.93 -18.86 42.14
C ASP A 42 28.21 -17.51 42.20
N THR A 43 27.51 -17.25 43.32
CA THR A 43 26.81 -15.99 43.55
C THR A 43 27.73 -14.82 43.93
N SER A 44 29.04 -15.06 44.11
CA SER A 44 30.03 -14.05 44.50
C SER A 44 30.88 -13.50 43.36
N SER A 45 30.76 -14.10 42.17
CA SER A 45 31.47 -13.69 40.95
C SER A 45 31.01 -12.31 40.48
N GLU A 46 31.97 -11.43 40.14
CA GLU A 46 31.69 -10.13 39.52
C GLU A 46 31.38 -10.24 38.02
N ASP A 47 31.63 -11.42 37.41
CA ASP A 47 31.39 -11.65 35.99
C ASP A 47 29.89 -11.59 35.66
N VAL A 48 29.56 -10.88 34.58
CA VAL A 48 28.19 -10.70 34.11
C VAL A 48 27.63 -12.01 33.54
N SER A 49 28.50 -12.90 33.03
CA SER A 49 28.16 -14.21 32.45
C SER A 49 27.49 -15.16 33.47
N GLU A 50 28.01 -15.17 34.71
CA GLU A 50 27.55 -16.02 35.82
C GLU A 50 26.34 -15.45 36.59
N ARG A 51 25.91 -14.23 36.26
CA ARG A 51 24.71 -13.64 36.87
C ARG A 51 23.46 -14.43 36.46
N THR A 52 22.47 -14.46 37.35
CA THR A 52 21.22 -15.17 37.14
C THR A 52 20.09 -14.22 36.73
N ILE A 53 19.26 -14.67 35.78
CA ILE A 53 18.01 -14.02 35.38
C ILE A 53 16.86 -14.95 35.73
N THR A 54 15.88 -14.44 36.48
CA THR A 54 14.61 -15.12 36.71
C THR A 54 13.58 -14.62 35.69
N LEU A 55 12.95 -15.54 34.95
CA LEU A 55 11.84 -15.23 34.04
C LEU A 55 10.50 -15.22 34.79
N ASP A 56 9.46 -14.61 34.22
CA ASP A 56 8.11 -14.57 34.82
C ASP A 56 7.49 -15.97 35.00
N CYS A 57 7.93 -16.95 34.21
CA CYS A 57 7.54 -18.35 34.38
C CYS A 57 8.19 -19.03 35.61
N GLY A 58 9.03 -18.31 36.35
CA GLY A 58 9.69 -18.77 37.57
C GLY A 58 10.96 -19.60 37.35
N HIS A 59 11.40 -19.79 36.11
CA HIS A 59 12.66 -20.48 35.79
C HIS A 59 13.85 -19.51 35.86
N ILE A 60 14.97 -20.01 36.37
CA ILE A 60 16.21 -19.26 36.61
C ILE A 60 17.27 -19.81 35.65
N PHE A 61 17.97 -18.90 34.96
CA PHE A 61 19.05 -19.25 34.05
C PHE A 61 20.24 -18.32 34.24
N THR A 62 21.44 -18.76 33.85
CA THR A 62 22.60 -17.87 33.73
C THR A 62 22.45 -16.93 32.54
N VAL A 63 23.08 -15.75 32.62
CA VAL A 63 23.12 -14.79 31.51
C VAL A 63 23.76 -15.43 30.28
N GLU A 64 24.86 -16.17 30.45
CA GLU A 64 25.54 -16.85 29.33
C GLU A 64 24.62 -17.82 28.57
N THR A 65 23.86 -18.63 29.30
CA THR A 65 22.89 -19.57 28.73
C THR A 65 21.79 -18.84 27.94
N LEU A 66 21.16 -17.82 28.54
CA LEU A 66 20.09 -17.09 27.87
C LEU A 66 20.61 -16.22 26.71
N ASP A 67 21.86 -15.76 26.77
CA ASP A 67 22.50 -14.99 25.71
C ASP A 67 22.77 -15.83 24.46
N GLY A 68 23.26 -17.06 24.67
CA GLY A 68 23.38 -18.05 23.62
C GLY A 68 22.02 -18.41 23.03
N HIS A 69 21.03 -18.69 23.88
CA HIS A 69 19.67 -19.05 23.43
C HIS A 69 18.97 -17.92 22.66
N CYS A 70 19.13 -16.67 23.09
CA CYS A 70 18.56 -15.50 22.42
C CYS A 70 19.42 -14.95 21.28
N HIS A 71 20.56 -15.59 20.96
CA HIS A 71 21.47 -15.20 19.88
C HIS A 71 21.88 -13.71 19.96
N MET A 72 22.22 -13.24 21.17
CA MET A 72 22.59 -11.83 21.42
C MET A 72 23.69 -11.27 20.48
N PRO A 73 24.71 -12.05 20.05
CA PRO A 73 25.73 -11.58 19.11
C PRO A 73 25.21 -11.14 17.74
N ASP A 74 24.00 -11.59 17.34
CA ASP A 74 23.38 -11.17 16.08
C ASP A 74 22.84 -9.74 16.15
N PHE A 75 22.56 -9.23 17.36
CA PHE A 75 21.94 -7.93 17.59
C PHE A 75 22.91 -6.89 18.16
N TYR A 76 24.06 -7.28 18.70
CA TYR A 76 25.03 -6.39 19.32
C TYR A 76 26.45 -6.68 18.85
N GLU A 77 27.26 -5.64 18.71
CA GLU A 77 28.70 -5.78 18.48
C GLU A 77 29.39 -6.11 19.80
N GLN A 78 30.31 -7.08 19.74
CA GLN A 78 31.05 -7.56 20.90
C GLN A 78 32.52 -7.14 20.77
N ASP A 79 33.08 -6.58 21.83
CA ASP A 79 34.50 -6.26 21.90
C ASP A 79 35.33 -7.55 22.05
N GLY A 80 36.20 -7.82 21.08
CA GLY A 80 36.98 -9.06 21.02
C GLY A 80 37.97 -9.28 22.17
N ALA A 81 38.22 -8.25 22.98
CA ALA A 81 39.12 -8.32 24.14
C ALA A 81 38.39 -8.51 25.49
N THR A 82 37.14 -8.06 25.62
CA THR A 82 36.41 -8.03 26.90
C THR A 82 35.09 -8.78 26.89
N GLY A 83 34.60 -9.21 25.73
CA GLY A 83 33.30 -9.89 25.60
C GLY A 83 32.09 -8.99 25.84
N ASN A 84 32.31 -7.69 26.10
CA ASN A 84 31.24 -6.74 26.38
C ASN A 84 30.55 -6.25 25.10
N PHE A 85 29.25 -6.02 25.19
CA PHE A 85 28.47 -5.44 24.10
C PHE A 85 28.65 -3.92 24.05
N THR A 86 29.26 -3.41 22.97
CA THR A 86 29.67 -2.00 22.84
C THR A 86 28.70 -1.16 22.02
N ALA A 87 28.11 -1.75 20.97
CA ALA A 87 27.22 -1.06 20.06
C ALA A 87 26.07 -1.96 19.57
N THR A 88 24.99 -1.33 19.13
CA THR A 88 23.85 -2.01 18.51
C THR A 88 24.15 -2.35 17.05
N LYS A 89 24.07 -3.63 16.68
CA LYS A 89 24.11 -4.07 15.28
C LYS A 89 22.75 -3.91 14.62
N ALA A 90 22.69 -3.78 13.29
CA ALA A 90 21.45 -3.91 12.56
C ALA A 90 20.88 -5.33 12.79
N PRO A 91 19.61 -5.48 13.22
CA PRO A 91 19.04 -6.80 13.41
C PRO A 91 19.10 -7.63 12.12
N PRO A 92 19.18 -8.96 12.24
CA PRO A 92 19.19 -9.86 11.10
C PRO A 92 18.03 -9.56 10.15
N ILE A 93 18.29 -9.70 8.85
CA ILE A 93 17.30 -9.45 7.81
C ILE A 93 16.19 -10.53 7.88
N ASN A 94 16.55 -11.76 8.25
CA ASN A 94 15.65 -12.91 8.36
C ASN A 94 14.53 -12.71 9.39
N TYR A 95 13.38 -13.35 9.13
CA TYR A 95 12.26 -13.41 10.06
C TYR A 95 12.70 -13.96 11.41
N GLN A 96 12.35 -13.26 12.49
CA GLN A 96 12.70 -13.65 13.85
C GLN A 96 11.50 -14.27 14.57
N THR A 97 11.72 -15.42 15.21
CA THR A 97 10.73 -16.01 16.12
C THR A 97 11.05 -15.60 17.55
N PRO A 98 10.04 -15.31 18.39
CA PRO A 98 10.28 -14.88 19.75
C PRO A 98 10.91 -16.04 20.53
N PRO A 99 12.07 -15.84 21.17
CA PRO A 99 12.71 -16.88 21.94
C PRO A 99 11.82 -17.26 23.12
N SER A 100 11.70 -18.56 23.37
CA SER A 100 10.86 -19.13 24.43
C SER A 100 11.72 -19.73 25.54
N CYS A 101 11.19 -19.80 26.76
CA CYS A 101 11.87 -20.40 27.90
C CYS A 101 12.29 -21.84 27.55
N PRO A 102 13.58 -22.23 27.72
CA PRO A 102 14.04 -23.58 27.41
C PRO A 102 13.29 -24.68 28.16
N THR A 103 12.80 -24.40 29.36
CA THR A 103 12.14 -25.37 30.23
C THR A 103 10.64 -25.49 29.94
N CYS A 104 9.90 -24.39 29.88
CA CYS A 104 8.43 -24.41 29.76
C CYS A 104 7.87 -23.85 28.45
N ARG A 105 8.73 -23.35 27.55
CA ARG A 105 8.35 -22.65 26.32
C ARG A 105 7.48 -21.39 26.52
N GLY A 106 7.40 -20.88 27.75
CA GLY A 106 6.76 -19.60 28.06
C GLY A 106 7.56 -18.40 27.54
N PRO A 107 6.98 -17.19 27.51
CA PRO A 107 7.64 -15.99 26.99
C PRO A 107 8.82 -15.55 27.87
N ILE A 108 9.89 -15.05 27.25
CA ILE A 108 11.02 -14.43 27.95
C ILE A 108 10.67 -12.97 28.26
N SER A 109 10.50 -12.65 29.55
CA SER A 109 10.02 -11.34 30.04
C SER A 109 11.13 -10.32 30.36
N SER A 110 12.39 -10.73 30.35
CA SER A 110 13.51 -9.87 30.76
C SER A 110 13.75 -8.70 29.78
N LEU A 111 13.90 -7.50 30.34
CA LEU A 111 14.19 -6.26 29.59
C LEU A 111 15.48 -6.35 28.75
N ARG A 112 16.45 -7.16 29.19
CA ARG A 112 17.73 -7.36 28.50
C ARG A 112 17.53 -7.93 27.08
N TYR A 113 16.59 -8.85 26.93
CA TYR A 113 16.26 -9.48 25.64
C TYR A 113 15.15 -8.74 24.88
N GLY A 114 14.72 -7.57 25.39
CA GLY A 114 13.60 -6.81 24.83
C GLY A 114 13.79 -6.44 23.36
N ARG A 115 15.02 -6.24 22.87
CA ARG A 115 15.29 -5.96 21.45
C ARG A 115 14.99 -7.16 20.55
N VAL A 116 15.41 -8.36 20.97
CA VAL A 116 15.17 -9.62 20.26
C VAL A 116 13.67 -9.92 20.22
N THR A 117 13.01 -9.87 21.38
CA THR A 117 11.56 -10.11 21.49
C THR A 117 10.74 -9.06 20.74
N LYS A 118 11.10 -7.77 20.81
CA LYS A 118 10.41 -6.71 20.06
C LYS A 118 10.58 -6.87 18.55
N ARG A 119 11.76 -7.25 18.06
CA ARG A 119 11.97 -7.53 16.64
C ARG A 119 11.08 -8.69 16.18
N ALA A 120 11.10 -9.80 16.90
CA ALA A 120 10.27 -10.96 16.58
C ALA A 120 8.76 -10.64 16.61
N ASN A 121 8.31 -9.86 17.61
CA ASN A 121 6.92 -9.42 17.68
C ASN A 121 6.54 -8.51 16.50
N LEU A 122 7.43 -7.63 16.04
CA LEU A 122 7.17 -6.80 14.85
C LEU A 122 7.05 -7.66 13.59
N ASP A 123 7.90 -8.68 13.43
CA ASP A 123 7.84 -9.62 12.30
C ASP A 123 6.51 -10.40 12.29
N ILE A 124 6.04 -10.88 13.46
CA ILE A 124 4.72 -11.53 13.59
C ILE A 124 3.58 -10.56 13.24
N LEU A 125 3.64 -9.32 13.71
CA LEU A 125 2.57 -8.35 13.45
C LEU A 125 2.53 -7.97 11.96
N GLU A 126 3.67 -7.89 11.29
CA GLU A 126 3.76 -7.64 9.84
C GLU A 126 3.15 -8.77 9.04
N GLN A 127 3.44 -10.01 9.43
CA GLN A 127 2.80 -11.20 8.86
C GLN A 127 1.27 -11.11 8.93
N ASN A 128 0.73 -10.75 10.10
CA ASN A 128 -0.71 -10.57 10.27
C ASN A 128 -1.26 -9.45 9.38
N VAL A 129 -0.51 -8.36 9.21
CA VAL A 129 -0.92 -7.25 8.35
C VAL A 129 -0.93 -7.65 6.89
N ALA A 130 0.17 -8.22 6.37
CA ALA A 130 0.32 -8.63 4.99
C ALA A 130 -0.70 -9.71 4.60
N SER A 131 -0.92 -10.70 5.46
CA SER A 131 -1.97 -11.72 5.33
C SER A 131 -3.36 -11.08 5.18
N THR A 132 -3.72 -10.20 6.14
CA THR A 132 -5.02 -9.53 6.14
C THR A 132 -5.20 -8.67 4.88
N MET A 133 -4.15 -7.98 4.44
CA MET A 133 -4.19 -7.13 3.24
C MET A 133 -4.37 -7.96 1.98
N SER A 134 -3.62 -9.06 1.84
CA SER A 134 -3.76 -9.95 0.68
C SER A 134 -5.16 -10.54 0.58
N LEU A 135 -5.70 -11.04 1.70
CA LEU A 135 -7.07 -11.57 1.76
C LEU A 135 -8.11 -10.51 1.41
N ALA A 136 -7.91 -9.28 1.89
CA ALA A 136 -8.82 -8.17 1.60
C ALA A 136 -8.77 -7.77 0.12
N VAL A 137 -7.58 -7.72 -0.50
CA VAL A 137 -7.41 -7.45 -1.94
C VAL A 137 -8.10 -8.53 -2.78
N GLU A 138 -7.86 -9.81 -2.47
CA GLU A 138 -8.49 -10.93 -3.19
C GLU A 138 -10.02 -10.91 -3.04
N GLN A 139 -10.53 -10.66 -1.82
CA GLN A 139 -11.95 -10.54 -1.59
C GLN A 139 -12.56 -9.41 -2.44
N VAL A 140 -11.90 -8.25 -2.51
CA VAL A 140 -12.37 -7.14 -3.34
C VAL A 140 -12.31 -7.51 -4.83
N GLN A 141 -11.27 -8.22 -5.29
CA GLN A 141 -11.18 -8.68 -6.67
C GLN A 141 -12.34 -9.62 -7.03
N GLY A 142 -12.70 -10.54 -6.13
CA GLY A 142 -13.89 -11.38 -6.29
C GLY A 142 -15.18 -10.54 -6.32
N GLN A 143 -15.31 -9.54 -5.45
CA GLN A 143 -16.45 -8.60 -5.49
C GLN A 143 -16.49 -7.80 -6.79
N LEU A 144 -15.34 -7.38 -7.31
CA LEU A 144 -15.21 -6.63 -8.56
C LEU A 144 -15.71 -7.45 -9.76
N GLN A 145 -15.39 -8.75 -9.82
CA GLN A 145 -15.93 -9.65 -10.84
C GLN A 145 -17.46 -9.74 -10.78
N VAL A 146 -18.02 -9.92 -9.57
CA VAL A 146 -19.47 -9.97 -9.37
C VAL A 146 -20.14 -8.65 -9.76
N ILE A 147 -19.57 -7.51 -9.35
CA ILE A 147 -20.06 -6.17 -9.72
C ILE A 147 -20.02 -5.99 -11.24
N SER A 148 -18.91 -6.36 -11.88
CA SER A 148 -18.75 -6.26 -13.33
C SER A 148 -19.80 -7.08 -14.08
N SER A 149 -20.10 -8.30 -13.61
CA SER A 149 -21.14 -9.15 -14.22
C SER A 149 -22.56 -8.57 -14.10
N ASN A 150 -22.83 -7.81 -13.02
CA ASN A 150 -24.14 -7.23 -12.74
C ASN A 150 -24.23 -5.73 -13.09
N ILE A 151 -23.22 -5.17 -13.76
CA ILE A 151 -23.08 -3.72 -13.94
C ILE A 151 -24.26 -3.12 -14.72
N GLN A 152 -24.82 -3.87 -15.68
CA GLN A 152 -25.97 -3.41 -16.47
C GLN A 152 -27.20 -3.12 -15.61
N GLY A 153 -27.45 -3.92 -14.57
CA GLY A 153 -28.55 -3.67 -13.64
C GLY A 153 -28.36 -2.36 -12.87
N SER A 154 -27.11 -1.99 -12.56
CA SER A 154 -26.79 -0.71 -11.91
C SER A 154 -26.98 0.47 -12.87
N HIS A 155 -26.60 0.32 -14.15
CA HIS A 155 -26.88 1.30 -15.19
C HIS A 155 -28.39 1.55 -15.34
N ASP A 156 -29.18 0.48 -15.44
CA ASP A 156 -30.62 0.59 -15.63
C ASP A 156 -31.32 1.20 -14.40
N ALA A 157 -30.86 0.85 -13.19
CA ALA A 157 -31.34 1.46 -11.95
C ALA A 157 -31.01 2.97 -11.90
N ALA A 158 -29.79 3.35 -12.30
CA ALA A 158 -29.37 4.75 -12.34
C ALA A 158 -30.18 5.57 -13.35
N LYS A 159 -30.43 5.05 -14.56
CA LYS A 159 -31.27 5.72 -15.57
C LYS A 159 -32.69 6.02 -15.06
N LYS A 160 -33.27 5.12 -14.26
CA LYS A 160 -34.65 5.19 -13.75
C LYS A 160 -34.83 6.04 -12.48
N LEU A 161 -33.76 6.65 -11.96
CA LEU A 161 -33.84 7.50 -10.77
C LEU A 161 -34.85 8.64 -10.97
N VAL A 162 -35.71 8.87 -9.97
CA VAL A 162 -36.63 10.02 -9.99
C VAL A 162 -35.81 11.29 -9.83
N ARG A 163 -35.98 12.24 -10.76
CA ARG A 163 -35.35 13.55 -10.70
C ARG A 163 -35.96 14.36 -9.56
N SER A 164 -35.12 14.95 -8.70
CA SER A 164 -35.55 15.89 -7.66
C SER A 164 -34.80 17.21 -7.81
N LEU A 165 -35.54 18.33 -7.77
CA LEU A 165 -35.02 19.69 -7.97
C LEU A 165 -34.75 20.41 -6.64
N GLU A 166 -34.95 19.75 -5.51
CA GLU A 166 -34.59 20.24 -4.17
C GLU A 166 -33.07 20.15 -3.92
N CYS A 167 -32.29 20.45 -4.97
CA CYS A 167 -30.83 20.49 -4.95
C CYS A 167 -30.35 21.85 -4.43
N LYS A 168 -29.05 21.93 -4.09
CA LYS A 168 -28.44 23.21 -3.69
C LYS A 168 -28.54 24.24 -4.83
N PRO A 169 -28.72 25.53 -4.53
CA PRO A 169 -28.91 26.56 -5.55
C PRO A 169 -27.66 26.75 -6.43
N GLU A 170 -27.85 27.35 -7.61
CA GLU A 170 -26.78 27.60 -8.58
C GLU A 170 -25.66 28.50 -8.02
N GLU A 171 -26.02 29.45 -7.17
CA GLU A 171 -25.07 30.35 -6.48
C GLU A 171 -24.02 29.60 -5.65
N ASP A 172 -24.36 28.40 -5.16
CA ASP A 172 -23.43 27.57 -4.39
C ASP A 172 -22.49 26.75 -5.28
N PHE A 173 -22.74 26.65 -6.59
CA PHE A 173 -22.04 25.72 -7.50
C PHE A 173 -20.53 25.93 -7.49
N GLU A 174 -20.09 27.18 -7.68
CA GLU A 174 -18.66 27.53 -7.78
C GLU A 174 -17.93 27.23 -6.46
N ARG A 175 -18.55 27.58 -5.31
CA ARG A 175 -18.02 27.25 -3.98
C ARG A 175 -17.85 25.74 -3.80
N LEU A 176 -18.85 24.95 -4.20
CA LEU A 176 -18.80 23.50 -4.10
C LEU A 176 -17.75 22.89 -5.04
N TYR A 177 -17.59 23.45 -6.25
CA TYR A 177 -16.56 23.03 -7.20
C TYR A 177 -15.15 23.27 -6.64
N GLN A 178 -14.88 24.47 -6.13
CA GLN A 178 -13.60 24.81 -5.49
C GLN A 178 -13.33 23.96 -4.24
N GLU A 179 -14.37 23.70 -3.43
CA GLU A 179 -14.25 22.84 -2.26
C GLU A 179 -13.82 21.41 -2.67
N ARG A 180 -14.37 20.86 -3.76
CA ARG A 180 -13.97 19.56 -4.31
C ARG A 180 -12.52 19.56 -4.80
N ASP A 181 -12.04 20.64 -5.39
CA ASP A 181 -10.66 20.75 -5.91
C ASP A 181 -9.59 20.60 -4.82
N SER A 182 -9.93 20.95 -3.58
CA SER A 182 -9.06 20.75 -2.42
C SER A 182 -9.18 19.36 -1.77
N LYS A 183 -10.16 18.53 -2.18
CA LYS A 183 -10.56 17.29 -1.50
C LYS A 183 -10.27 16.04 -2.33
N PHE A 184 -8.99 15.72 -2.51
CA PHE A 184 -8.55 14.47 -3.14
C PHE A 184 -7.87 13.48 -2.17
N GLY A 185 -7.91 13.73 -0.86
CA GLY A 185 -7.17 12.96 0.14
C GLY A 185 -5.70 13.39 0.26
N SER A 186 -4.98 12.82 1.24
CA SER A 186 -3.53 13.05 1.42
C SER A 186 -2.72 12.47 0.25
N HIS A 187 -1.43 12.81 0.16
CA HIS A 187 -0.50 12.25 -0.83
C HIS A 187 -0.43 10.72 -0.77
N ASP A 188 -0.63 10.13 0.41
CA ASP A 188 -0.48 8.71 0.69
C ASP A 188 -1.82 8.00 0.96
N GLU A 189 -2.93 8.67 0.66
CA GLU A 189 -4.28 8.08 0.75
C GLU A 189 -5.00 8.20 -0.60
N PRO A 190 -5.81 7.20 -0.99
CA PRO A 190 -6.71 7.34 -2.12
C PRO A 190 -7.82 8.35 -1.78
N LEU A 191 -8.63 8.71 -2.77
CA LEU A 191 -9.84 9.48 -2.52
C LEU A 191 -10.66 8.82 -1.38
N PRO A 192 -11.07 9.58 -0.35
CA PRO A 192 -11.89 9.02 0.71
C PRO A 192 -13.28 8.59 0.19
N SER A 193 -13.69 7.35 0.45
CA SER A 193 -14.97 6.80 0.00
C SER A 193 -16.18 7.58 0.55
N ARG A 194 -16.01 8.24 1.69
CA ARG A 194 -17.02 9.14 2.28
C ARG A 194 -17.44 10.24 1.31
N PHE A 195 -16.56 10.74 0.42
CA PHE A 195 -16.90 11.79 -0.54
C PHE A 195 -17.86 11.32 -1.65
N LEU A 196 -18.05 10.00 -1.78
CA LEU A 196 -19.02 9.38 -2.70
C LEU A 196 -20.22 8.78 -1.96
N SER A 197 -20.31 8.98 -0.64
CA SER A 197 -21.40 8.49 0.19
C SER A 197 -22.63 9.41 0.13
N GLN A 198 -23.80 8.88 0.47
CA GLN A 198 -25.07 9.62 0.40
C GLN A 198 -25.01 11.01 1.07
N PRO A 199 -24.47 11.21 2.30
CA PRO A 199 -24.40 12.54 2.89
C PRO A 199 -23.60 13.55 2.05
N GLN A 200 -22.48 13.10 1.44
CA GLN A 200 -21.62 13.96 0.62
C GLN A 200 -22.21 14.20 -0.77
N MET A 201 -23.07 13.31 -1.29
CA MET A 201 -23.86 13.61 -2.49
C MET A 201 -24.70 14.87 -2.31
N VAL A 202 -25.21 15.12 -1.10
CA VAL A 202 -25.96 16.34 -0.78
C VAL A 202 -25.03 17.50 -0.44
N SER A 203 -24.12 17.31 0.52
CA SER A 203 -23.34 18.43 1.05
C SER A 203 -22.27 18.93 0.09
N LEU A 204 -21.57 18.01 -0.61
CA LEU A 204 -20.41 18.29 -1.46
C LEU A 204 -20.78 18.32 -2.94
N HIS A 205 -21.71 17.48 -3.40
CA HIS A 205 -22.14 17.42 -4.81
C HIS A 205 -23.45 18.15 -5.10
N GLY A 206 -24.11 18.66 -4.06
CA GLY A 206 -25.27 19.55 -4.19
C GLY A 206 -26.58 18.88 -4.61
N LEU A 207 -26.64 17.54 -4.70
CA LEU A 207 -27.85 16.83 -5.12
C LEU A 207 -28.91 16.79 -4.02
N ALA A 208 -30.16 16.56 -4.41
CA ALA A 208 -31.28 16.40 -3.47
C ALA A 208 -31.14 15.13 -2.63
N THR A 209 -31.62 15.17 -1.37
CA THR A 209 -31.49 14.06 -0.40
C THR A 209 -32.12 12.75 -0.89
N GLU A 210 -33.31 12.82 -1.49
CA GLU A 210 -34.02 11.64 -1.98
C GLU A 210 -33.34 11.02 -3.20
N GLU A 211 -32.85 11.85 -4.13
CA GLU A 211 -32.09 11.37 -5.28
C GLU A 211 -30.74 10.78 -4.85
N ALA A 212 -30.05 11.41 -3.89
CA ALA A 212 -28.82 10.88 -3.30
C ALA A 212 -29.04 9.51 -2.63
N ARG A 213 -30.17 9.31 -1.94
CA ARG A 213 -30.53 8.02 -1.32
C ARG A 213 -30.74 6.95 -2.39
N ALA A 214 -31.51 7.29 -3.43
CA ALA A 214 -31.80 6.37 -4.53
C ALA A 214 -30.52 6.02 -5.34
N TRP A 215 -29.65 7.00 -5.60
CA TRP A 215 -28.33 6.80 -6.19
C TRP A 215 -27.49 5.83 -5.34
N ASN A 216 -27.39 6.08 -4.04
CA ASN A 216 -26.62 5.22 -3.13
C ASN A 216 -27.10 3.77 -3.15
N ALA A 217 -28.42 3.55 -3.25
CA ALA A 217 -28.99 2.22 -3.39
C ALA A 217 -28.57 1.53 -4.71
N ALA A 218 -28.52 2.28 -5.82
CA ALA A 218 -28.12 1.75 -7.13
C ALA A 218 -26.64 1.35 -7.21
N VAL A 219 -25.76 2.02 -6.44
CA VAL A 219 -24.29 1.79 -6.49
C VAL A 219 -23.72 1.21 -5.18
N ARG A 220 -24.59 0.67 -4.32
CA ARG A 220 -24.24 0.23 -2.97
C ARG A 220 -23.09 -0.77 -2.93
N ASP A 221 -23.07 -1.71 -3.87
CA ASP A 221 -22.07 -2.77 -3.90
C ASP A 221 -20.69 -2.23 -4.26
N ILE A 222 -20.62 -1.28 -5.21
CA ILE A 222 -19.39 -0.54 -5.54
C ILE A 222 -18.90 0.25 -4.32
N LEU A 223 -19.77 1.01 -3.65
CA LEU A 223 -19.38 1.80 -2.48
C LEU A 223 -18.95 0.94 -1.28
N ARG A 224 -19.48 -0.29 -1.16
CA ARG A 224 -19.05 -1.25 -0.14
C ARG A 224 -17.68 -1.82 -0.45
N ALA A 225 -17.45 -2.25 -1.69
CA ALA A 225 -16.14 -2.73 -2.14
C ALA A 225 -15.09 -1.61 -2.00
N TYR A 226 -15.45 -0.39 -2.39
CA TYR A 226 -14.54 0.75 -2.37
C TYR A 226 -14.10 1.13 -0.95
N ARG A 227 -15.01 1.07 0.03
CA ARG A 227 -14.65 1.25 1.45
C ARG A 227 -13.61 0.25 1.91
N LYS A 228 -13.73 -1.03 1.55
CA LYS A 228 -12.74 -2.04 1.91
C LYS A 228 -11.38 -1.75 1.28
N VAL A 229 -11.37 -1.30 0.03
CA VAL A 229 -10.13 -0.90 -0.66
C VAL A 229 -9.45 0.27 0.01
N GLU A 230 -10.23 1.29 0.43
CA GLU A 230 -9.69 2.44 1.16
C GLU A 230 -9.01 2.00 2.47
N GLU A 231 -9.62 1.09 3.23
CA GLU A 231 -9.03 0.54 4.46
C GLU A 231 -7.70 -0.18 4.18
N VAL A 232 -7.63 -0.97 3.11
CA VAL A 232 -6.37 -1.63 2.70
C VAL A 232 -5.32 -0.61 2.31
N ALA A 233 -5.68 0.39 1.50
CA ALA A 233 -4.73 1.40 1.03
C ALA A 233 -4.16 2.27 2.16
N LYS A 234 -4.92 2.49 3.23
CA LYS A 234 -4.50 3.24 4.42
C LYS A 234 -3.70 2.40 5.41
N LYS A 235 -3.80 1.07 5.33
CA LYS A 235 -3.09 0.19 6.26
C LYS A 235 -1.57 0.35 6.07
N ARG A 236 -0.89 0.60 7.18
CA ARG A 236 0.58 0.63 7.28
C ARG A 236 1.01 -0.50 8.21
N GLY A 237 2.03 -1.23 7.82
CA GLY A 237 2.60 -2.30 8.63
C GLY A 237 3.27 -1.77 9.90
N PRO A 238 3.32 -2.59 10.97
CA PRO A 238 4.01 -2.31 12.22
C PRO A 238 5.47 -1.83 12.07
N HIS A 239 6.27 -2.39 11.16
CA HIS A 239 7.62 -1.95 10.84
C HIS A 239 7.60 -0.53 10.27
N ILE A 240 6.68 -0.24 9.35
CA ILE A 240 6.54 1.10 8.77
C ILE A 240 6.11 2.10 9.85
N GLN A 241 5.15 1.74 10.70
CA GLN A 241 4.69 2.59 11.80
C GLN A 241 5.80 2.84 12.83
N ALA A 242 6.51 1.79 13.24
CA ALA A 242 7.64 1.89 14.16
C ALA A 242 8.78 2.72 13.55
N TYR A 243 9.07 2.52 12.26
CA TYR A 243 10.04 3.30 11.50
C TYR A 243 9.65 4.79 11.46
N HIS A 244 8.40 5.12 11.11
CA HIS A 244 7.95 6.52 11.09
C HIS A 244 7.91 7.16 12.47
N ALA A 245 7.55 6.41 13.51
CA ALA A 245 7.59 6.90 14.89
C ALA A 245 9.03 7.20 15.34
N ALA A 246 9.97 6.30 15.04
CA ALA A 246 11.39 6.48 15.31
C ALA A 246 11.96 7.65 14.51
N LEU A 247 11.65 7.73 13.21
CA LEU A 247 12.04 8.81 12.31
C LEU A 247 11.55 10.17 12.82
N SER A 248 10.27 10.29 13.19
CA SER A 248 9.69 11.52 13.71
C SER A 248 10.33 11.95 15.03
N MET A 249 10.53 11.00 15.96
CA MET A 249 11.16 11.28 17.25
C MET A 249 12.61 11.71 17.10
N LEU A 250 13.41 10.96 16.33
CA LEU A 250 14.81 11.27 16.09
C LEU A 250 14.98 12.55 15.30
N TYR A 251 14.15 12.80 14.28
CA TYR A 251 14.16 14.06 13.53
C TYR A 251 13.91 15.24 14.44
N ARG A 252 12.92 15.18 15.34
CA ARG A 252 12.66 16.25 16.31
C ARG A 252 13.86 16.49 17.22
N LEU A 253 14.52 15.42 17.68
CA LEU A 253 15.71 15.52 18.54
C LEU A 253 16.91 16.13 17.81
N GLU A 254 17.20 15.66 16.60
CA GLU A 254 18.32 16.15 15.78
C GLU A 254 18.07 17.56 15.27
N PHE A 255 16.84 17.89 14.89
CA PHE A 255 16.46 19.24 14.47
C PHE A 255 16.66 20.24 15.61
N ASN A 256 16.18 19.91 16.83
CA ASN A 256 16.40 20.73 18.02
C ASN A 256 17.89 20.84 18.38
N ALA A 257 18.65 19.74 18.24
CA ALA A 257 20.09 19.75 18.49
C ALA A 257 20.87 20.56 17.43
N ALA A 258 20.43 20.53 16.16
CA ALA A 258 21.00 21.33 15.08
C ALA A 258 20.77 22.82 15.31
N ILE A 259 19.54 23.21 15.69
CA ILE A 259 19.21 24.60 16.08
C ILE A 259 20.05 25.04 17.28
N ALA A 260 20.20 24.18 18.30
CA ALA A 260 20.97 24.51 19.50
C ALA A 260 22.48 24.65 19.22
N ARG A 261 23.01 23.96 18.21
CA ARG A 261 24.43 24.04 17.81
C ARG A 261 24.74 25.23 16.92
N ASP A 262 23.75 25.75 16.20
CA ASP A 262 23.90 26.90 15.31
C ASP A 262 23.45 28.20 16.00
N SER A 263 24.17 28.61 17.05
CA SER A 263 23.92 29.87 17.77
C SER A 263 24.28 31.13 16.96
N THR A 264 24.72 30.99 15.72
CA THR A 264 25.18 32.07 14.82
C THR A 264 24.33 32.24 13.55
N GLY A 265 23.34 31.36 13.32
CA GLY A 265 22.38 31.48 12.23
C GLY A 265 22.97 31.33 10.83
N ALA A 266 23.91 30.41 10.63
CA ALA A 266 24.66 30.28 9.36
C ALA A 266 24.28 29.03 8.53
N ALA A 267 23.50 28.09 9.06
CA ALA A 267 23.01 26.96 8.28
C ALA A 267 21.66 27.31 7.63
N ASP A 268 21.68 27.68 6.35
CA ASP A 268 20.51 28.01 5.53
C ASP A 268 19.46 26.88 5.39
N ALA A 269 19.71 25.68 5.94
CA ALA A 269 18.73 24.60 6.03
C ALA A 269 19.18 23.54 7.08
N PRO A 270 18.65 23.54 8.31
CA PRO A 270 18.93 22.50 9.32
C PRO A 270 18.26 21.14 9.01
N GLU A 271 17.24 21.12 8.15
CA GLU A 271 16.43 19.93 7.86
C GLU A 271 17.21 18.80 7.17
N PRO A 272 18.02 19.04 6.11
CA PRO A 272 18.78 17.98 5.44
C PRO A 272 19.87 17.39 6.35
N PHE A 273 20.50 18.21 7.19
CA PHE A 273 21.51 17.76 8.15
C PHE A 273 20.88 16.88 9.24
N ALA A 274 19.76 17.32 9.82
CA ALA A 274 19.00 16.53 10.78
C ALA A 274 18.58 15.19 10.16
N MET A 275 18.04 15.21 8.93
CA MET A 275 17.63 13.99 8.24
C MET A 275 18.79 13.02 7.97
N ALA A 276 19.98 13.52 7.62
CA ALA A 276 21.16 12.68 7.42
C ALA A 276 21.62 11.99 8.72
N GLN A 277 21.59 12.71 9.85
CA GLN A 277 21.91 12.13 11.17
C GLN A 277 20.87 11.10 11.60
N VAL A 278 19.59 11.36 11.35
CA VAL A 278 18.51 10.40 11.66
C VAL A 278 18.67 9.12 10.84
N ASN A 279 18.94 9.23 9.53
CA ASN A 279 19.18 8.06 8.67
C ASN A 279 20.37 7.22 9.16
N LYS A 280 21.45 7.88 9.61
CA LYS A 280 22.60 7.20 10.23
C LYS A 280 22.25 6.49 11.53
N LYS A 281 21.36 7.08 12.34
CA LYS A 281 20.92 6.51 13.64
C LYS A 281 19.92 5.37 13.50
N ILE A 282 19.03 5.41 12.51
CA ILE A 282 18.08 4.32 12.26
C ILE A 282 18.80 3.13 11.62
N GLY A 283 19.74 3.38 10.71
CA GLY A 283 20.64 2.35 10.16
C GLY A 283 19.94 1.26 9.31
N GLN A 284 18.64 1.39 9.05
CA GLN A 284 17.85 0.48 8.23
C GLN A 284 16.95 1.25 7.27
N PRO A 285 16.78 0.80 6.01
CA PRO A 285 15.79 1.38 5.11
C PRO A 285 14.36 1.02 5.57
N PRO A 286 13.35 1.83 5.19
CA PRO A 286 11.96 1.51 5.52
C PRO A 286 11.54 0.17 4.91
N HIS A 287 10.77 -0.61 5.67
CA HIS A 287 10.17 -1.85 5.18
C HIS A 287 9.21 -1.56 4.01
N LYS A 288 9.22 -2.41 2.97
CA LYS A 288 8.48 -2.18 1.71
C LYS A 288 7.46 -3.27 1.35
N ALA A 289 7.25 -4.25 2.22
CA ALA A 289 6.36 -5.38 1.92
C ALA A 289 4.92 -4.94 1.62
N ASP A 290 4.40 -3.96 2.37
CA ASP A 290 3.02 -3.47 2.20
C ASP A 290 2.81 -2.65 0.92
N THR A 291 3.88 -2.10 0.33
CA THR A 291 3.77 -1.19 -0.81
C THR A 291 3.04 -1.86 -1.97
N ARG A 292 3.27 -3.15 -2.19
CA ARG A 292 2.58 -3.91 -3.24
C ARG A 292 1.07 -3.88 -3.03
N PHE A 293 0.60 -4.24 -1.83
CA PHE A 293 -0.83 -4.28 -1.51
C PHE A 293 -1.47 -2.91 -1.52
N GLN A 294 -0.74 -1.88 -1.09
CA GLN A 294 -1.19 -0.49 -1.21
C GLN A 294 -1.39 -0.12 -2.69
N ILE A 295 -0.40 -0.37 -3.55
CA ILE A 295 -0.51 -0.09 -4.98
C ILE A 295 -1.69 -0.84 -5.59
N GLU A 296 -1.84 -2.13 -5.30
CA GLU A 296 -2.96 -2.93 -5.78
C GLU A 296 -4.32 -2.37 -5.31
N ALA A 297 -4.41 -1.92 -4.06
CA ALA A 297 -5.59 -1.23 -3.55
C ALA A 297 -5.86 0.08 -4.30
N TYR A 298 -4.84 0.88 -4.62
CA TYR A 298 -5.03 2.08 -5.46
C TYR A 298 -5.58 1.73 -6.84
N LEU A 299 -5.07 0.68 -7.49
CA LEU A 299 -5.55 0.26 -8.81
C LEU A 299 -7.01 -0.23 -8.75
N LEU A 300 -7.36 -1.04 -7.75
CA LEU A 300 -8.75 -1.48 -7.52
C LEU A 300 -9.68 -0.30 -7.21
N SER A 301 -9.21 0.67 -6.45
CA SER A 301 -9.93 1.92 -6.15
C SER A 301 -10.23 2.71 -7.42
N ILE A 302 -9.28 2.77 -8.36
CA ILE A 302 -9.48 3.42 -9.66
C ILE A 302 -10.51 2.63 -10.48
N GLU A 303 -10.41 1.30 -10.58
CA GLU A 303 -11.39 0.50 -11.33
C GLU A 303 -12.83 0.68 -10.81
N LEU A 304 -13.02 0.60 -9.50
CA LEU A 304 -14.33 0.78 -8.87
C LEU A 304 -14.92 2.16 -9.19
N ARG A 305 -14.09 3.20 -9.18
CA ARG A 305 -14.52 4.57 -9.52
C ARG A 305 -14.74 4.78 -11.01
N LEU A 306 -13.97 4.14 -11.90
CA LEU A 306 -14.24 4.17 -13.34
C LEU A 306 -15.59 3.54 -13.65
N MET A 307 -15.93 2.41 -13.02
CA MET A 307 -17.28 1.82 -13.13
C MET A 307 -18.37 2.73 -12.58
N LEU A 308 -18.12 3.34 -11.40
CA LEU A 308 -19.05 4.30 -10.80
C LEU A 308 -19.32 5.49 -11.73
N GLY A 309 -18.27 6.05 -12.33
CA GLY A 309 -18.34 7.15 -13.29
C GLY A 309 -19.19 6.79 -14.50
N GLN A 310 -19.08 5.58 -15.03
CA GLN A 310 -19.93 5.12 -16.14
C GLN A 310 -21.40 4.93 -15.76
N ILE A 311 -21.68 4.42 -14.55
CA ILE A 311 -23.06 4.35 -14.06
C ILE A 311 -23.63 5.76 -13.91
N ALA A 312 -22.83 6.71 -13.41
CA ALA A 312 -23.22 8.10 -13.30
C ALA A 312 -23.42 8.76 -14.68
N GLN A 313 -22.58 8.46 -15.68
CA GLN A 313 -22.80 8.88 -17.08
C GLN A 313 -24.16 8.41 -17.60
N SER A 314 -24.54 7.17 -17.34
CA SER A 314 -25.84 6.66 -17.79
C SER A 314 -27.03 7.39 -17.15
N ARG A 315 -26.90 7.84 -15.89
CA ARG A 315 -27.86 8.74 -15.26
C ARG A 315 -27.88 10.09 -15.96
N PHE A 316 -26.71 10.69 -16.16
CA PHE A 316 -26.58 12.00 -16.79
C PHE A 316 -27.17 12.02 -18.22
N GLU A 317 -26.94 10.99 -19.01
CA GLU A 317 -27.56 10.81 -20.33
C GLU A 317 -29.09 10.76 -20.24
N ALA A 318 -29.63 9.99 -19.28
CA ALA A 318 -31.07 9.82 -19.09
C ALA A 318 -31.80 11.11 -18.63
N LEU A 319 -31.10 12.07 -18.03
CA LEU A 319 -31.69 13.35 -17.65
C LEU A 319 -32.12 14.17 -18.88
N GLY A 320 -31.52 13.91 -20.04
CA GLY A 320 -31.78 14.66 -21.27
C GLY A 320 -31.43 16.14 -21.16
N TRP A 321 -31.58 16.84 -22.28
CA TRP A 321 -31.39 18.28 -22.31
C TRP A 321 -32.71 19.02 -22.03
N SER A 322 -32.62 20.20 -21.43
CA SER A 322 -33.77 21.05 -21.13
C SER A 322 -33.36 22.52 -21.13
N ASP A 323 -34.27 23.40 -21.54
CA ASP A 323 -34.04 24.86 -21.48
C ASP A 323 -34.32 25.49 -20.12
N ASP A 324 -35.12 24.81 -19.30
CA ASP A 324 -35.46 25.24 -17.94
C ASP A 324 -34.19 25.40 -17.07
N PRO A 325 -33.98 26.58 -16.44
CA PRO A 325 -32.79 26.85 -15.63
C PRO A 325 -32.55 25.85 -14.49
N ALA A 326 -33.60 25.43 -13.78
CA ALA A 326 -33.47 24.47 -12.67
C ALA A 326 -33.05 23.09 -13.19
N LEU A 327 -33.52 22.71 -14.38
CA LEU A 327 -33.14 21.45 -15.02
C LEU A 327 -31.71 21.47 -15.57
N LYS A 328 -31.28 22.62 -16.11
CA LYS A 328 -29.89 22.84 -16.53
C LYS A 328 -28.94 22.72 -15.35
N HIS A 329 -29.22 23.42 -14.25
CA HIS A 329 -28.43 23.38 -13.03
C HIS A 329 -28.36 21.95 -12.46
N HIS A 330 -29.49 21.25 -12.36
CA HIS A 330 -29.53 19.86 -11.91
C HIS A 330 -28.63 18.93 -12.76
N ARG A 331 -28.70 19.06 -14.09
CA ARG A 331 -27.84 18.33 -15.02
C ARG A 331 -26.36 18.69 -14.84
N GLN A 332 -26.05 19.96 -14.57
CA GLN A 332 -24.70 20.46 -14.32
C GLN A 332 -24.10 19.88 -13.02
N LEU A 333 -24.89 19.68 -11.98
CA LEU A 333 -24.45 19.00 -10.75
C LEU A 333 -24.00 17.56 -11.05
N TRP A 334 -24.76 16.82 -11.86
CA TRP A 334 -24.38 15.47 -12.29
C TRP A 334 -23.12 15.47 -13.17
N TYR A 335 -22.99 16.42 -14.10
CA TYR A 335 -21.78 16.59 -14.89
C TYR A 335 -20.56 16.79 -13.98
N SER A 336 -20.67 17.71 -13.02
CA SER A 336 -19.57 18.02 -12.10
C SER A 336 -19.21 16.86 -11.17
N PHE A 337 -20.20 16.08 -10.75
CA PHE A 337 -19.96 14.85 -9.97
C PHE A 337 -19.17 13.81 -10.78
N ILE A 338 -19.52 13.61 -12.05
CA ILE A 338 -18.83 12.66 -12.94
C ILE A 338 -17.40 13.13 -13.24
N ASP A 339 -17.23 14.42 -13.55
CA ASP A 339 -15.92 15.06 -13.73
C ASP A 339 -15.04 14.84 -12.49
N TYR A 340 -15.58 15.08 -11.30
CA TYR A 340 -14.87 14.86 -10.03
C TYR A 340 -14.43 13.39 -9.85
N ILE A 341 -15.28 12.42 -10.19
CA ILE A 341 -14.91 10.99 -10.15
C ILE A 341 -13.70 10.74 -11.06
N PHE A 342 -13.74 11.15 -12.33
CA PHE A 342 -12.64 10.86 -13.27
C PHE A 342 -11.35 11.62 -12.93
N ARG A 343 -11.45 12.88 -12.50
CA ARG A 343 -10.30 13.65 -12.00
C ARG A 343 -9.68 12.96 -10.78
N SER A 344 -10.49 12.41 -9.88
CA SER A 344 -9.98 11.66 -8.73
C SER A 344 -9.24 10.37 -9.13
N CYS A 345 -9.67 9.68 -10.18
CA CYS A 345 -8.98 8.50 -10.71
C CYS A 345 -7.59 8.87 -11.24
N PHE A 346 -7.51 9.96 -12.01
CA PHE A 346 -6.24 10.46 -12.52
C PHE A 346 -5.29 10.83 -11.38
N LYS A 347 -5.77 11.60 -10.40
CA LYS A 347 -4.96 12.01 -9.23
C LYS A 347 -4.45 10.82 -8.42
N ASP A 348 -5.28 9.82 -8.18
CA ASP A 348 -4.85 8.63 -7.45
C ASP A 348 -3.90 7.74 -8.27
N ALA A 349 -4.03 7.71 -9.60
CA ALA A 349 -3.06 7.05 -10.46
C ALA A 349 -1.68 7.75 -10.38
N GLU A 350 -1.64 9.09 -10.31
CA GLU A 350 -0.39 9.84 -10.09
C GLU A 350 0.25 9.48 -8.74
N LYS A 351 -0.54 9.44 -7.66
CA LYS A 351 -0.06 9.02 -6.34
C LYS A 351 0.48 7.58 -6.38
N ALA A 352 -0.20 6.67 -7.05
CA ALA A 352 0.22 5.27 -7.16
C ALA A 352 1.55 5.13 -7.93
N VAL A 353 1.76 5.89 -9.01
CA VAL A 353 3.05 5.96 -9.71
C VAL A 353 4.14 6.46 -8.75
N MET A 354 3.88 7.55 -8.01
CA MET A 354 4.84 8.12 -7.08
C MET A 354 5.22 7.14 -5.95
N ILE A 355 4.25 6.43 -5.37
CA ILE A 355 4.47 5.42 -4.34
C ILE A 355 5.34 4.28 -4.89
N ALA A 356 5.04 3.79 -6.10
CA ALA A 356 5.79 2.73 -6.75
C ALA A 356 7.24 3.14 -7.06
N THR A 357 7.44 4.34 -7.61
CA THR A 357 8.77 4.88 -7.92
C THR A 357 9.61 5.07 -6.65
N ARG A 358 9.04 5.65 -5.58
CA ARG A 358 9.73 5.84 -4.29
C ARG A 358 10.12 4.51 -3.64
N SER A 359 9.33 3.46 -3.87
CA SER A 359 9.59 2.12 -3.34
C SER A 359 10.52 1.28 -4.23
N SER A 360 11.05 1.85 -5.31
CA SER A 360 11.90 1.15 -6.28
C SER A 360 11.21 -0.09 -6.90
N ALA A 361 9.88 -0.07 -7.01
CA ALA A 361 9.07 -1.14 -7.60
C ALA A 361 8.78 -0.82 -9.06
N SER A 362 9.75 -1.11 -9.94
CA SER A 362 9.75 -0.64 -11.34
C SER A 362 8.61 -1.22 -12.19
N ARG A 363 8.24 -2.49 -11.99
CA ARG A 363 7.12 -3.13 -12.71
C ARG A 363 5.78 -2.59 -12.23
N GLN A 364 5.63 -2.39 -10.92
CA GLN A 364 4.44 -1.73 -10.37
C GLN A 364 4.31 -0.29 -10.87
N ALA A 365 5.40 0.48 -10.96
CA ALA A 365 5.38 1.83 -11.48
C ALA A 365 4.90 1.87 -12.94
N ALA A 366 5.38 0.93 -13.78
CA ALA A 366 4.92 0.78 -15.15
C ALA A 366 3.41 0.47 -15.23
N ARG A 367 2.90 -0.43 -14.37
CA ARG A 367 1.47 -0.74 -14.28
C ARG A 367 0.62 0.45 -13.85
N CYS A 368 1.05 1.20 -12.83
CA CYS A 368 0.36 2.42 -12.40
C CYS A 368 0.29 3.48 -13.51
N MET A 369 1.34 3.58 -14.33
CA MET A 369 1.35 4.50 -15.47
C MET A 369 0.27 4.16 -16.51
N VAL A 370 0.03 2.87 -16.79
CA VAL A 370 -1.07 2.44 -17.68
C VAL A 370 -2.42 2.96 -17.17
N TYR A 371 -2.64 2.93 -15.85
CA TYR A 371 -3.85 3.46 -15.21
C TYR A 371 -3.94 5.00 -15.25
N LYS A 372 -2.79 5.70 -15.20
CA LYS A 372 -2.74 7.15 -15.39
C LYS A 372 -3.20 7.52 -16.80
N ILE A 373 -2.70 6.81 -17.83
CA ILE A 373 -3.14 7.01 -19.22
C ILE A 373 -4.63 6.69 -19.38
N ARG A 374 -5.10 5.56 -18.85
CA ARG A 374 -6.52 5.19 -18.91
C ARG A 374 -7.41 6.24 -18.25
N SER A 375 -7.05 6.71 -17.06
CA SER A 375 -7.84 7.72 -16.35
C SER A 375 -7.88 9.05 -17.12
N SER A 376 -6.78 9.42 -17.79
CA SER A 376 -6.74 10.58 -18.68
C SER A 376 -7.65 10.41 -19.91
N LEU A 377 -7.69 9.21 -20.50
CA LEU A 377 -8.57 8.88 -21.60
C LEU A 377 -10.04 9.01 -21.20
N GLU A 378 -10.45 8.42 -20.07
CA GLU A 378 -11.86 8.49 -19.63
C GLU A 378 -12.29 9.92 -19.31
N LEU A 379 -11.40 10.73 -18.73
CA LEU A 379 -11.65 12.16 -18.51
C LEU A 379 -11.81 12.91 -19.84
N CYS A 380 -10.92 12.67 -20.81
CA CYS A 380 -10.99 13.24 -22.15
C CYS A 380 -12.30 12.84 -22.86
N ARG A 381 -12.59 11.55 -22.90
CA ARG A 381 -13.78 10.96 -23.51
C ARG A 381 -15.04 11.60 -22.94
N PHE A 382 -15.17 11.65 -21.62
CA PHE A 382 -16.32 12.26 -20.97
C PHE A 382 -16.46 13.74 -21.35
N PHE A 383 -15.37 14.51 -21.28
CA PHE A 383 -15.40 15.93 -21.63
C PHE A 383 -15.83 16.16 -23.10
N ILE A 384 -15.18 15.46 -24.03
CA ILE A 384 -15.37 15.66 -25.47
C ILE A 384 -16.75 15.22 -25.93
N LEU A 385 -17.24 14.05 -25.52
CA LEU A 385 -18.57 13.58 -25.92
C LEU A 385 -19.67 14.54 -25.45
N ASN A 386 -19.53 15.09 -24.25
CA ASN A 386 -20.46 16.10 -23.74
C ASN A 386 -20.36 17.41 -24.50
N LYS A 387 -19.14 17.86 -24.81
CA LYS A 387 -18.91 19.10 -25.55
C LYS A 387 -19.48 19.01 -26.98
N VAL A 388 -19.25 17.90 -27.66
CA VAL A 388 -19.84 17.58 -28.98
C VAL A 388 -21.37 17.58 -28.88
N SER A 389 -21.94 16.87 -27.90
CA SER A 389 -23.40 16.83 -27.71
C SER A 389 -24.02 18.20 -27.44
N GLU A 390 -23.34 19.06 -26.70
CA GLU A 390 -23.79 20.42 -26.40
C GLU A 390 -23.75 21.33 -27.64
N LEU A 391 -22.66 21.29 -28.40
CA LEU A 391 -22.44 22.15 -29.56
C LEU A 391 -23.33 21.75 -30.75
N SER A 392 -23.41 20.46 -31.06
CA SER A 392 -24.24 19.92 -32.15
C SER A 392 -25.74 20.21 -31.99
N ARG A 393 -26.18 20.58 -30.78
CA ARG A 393 -27.57 20.96 -30.51
C ARG A 393 -27.91 22.35 -31.03
N LEU A 394 -26.98 23.30 -30.96
CA LEU A 394 -27.22 24.68 -31.35
C LEU A 394 -27.23 24.81 -32.87
N HIS A 395 -26.18 24.28 -33.51
CA HIS A 395 -26.00 24.26 -34.95
C HIS A 395 -25.19 23.01 -35.34
N PRO A 396 -25.29 22.52 -36.59
CA PRO A 396 -24.34 21.54 -37.10
C PRO A 396 -22.91 22.02 -36.84
N LEU A 397 -22.07 21.14 -36.31
CA LEU A 397 -20.66 21.45 -36.05
C LEU A 397 -19.97 21.83 -37.36
N ASP A 398 -19.42 23.04 -37.41
CA ASP A 398 -18.60 23.49 -38.52
C ASP A 398 -17.21 22.82 -38.50
N ASP A 399 -16.54 22.85 -39.63
CA ASP A 399 -15.24 22.19 -39.78
C ASP A 399 -14.19 22.77 -38.84
N ALA A 400 -14.28 24.07 -38.52
CA ALA A 400 -13.36 24.73 -37.59
C ALA A 400 -13.50 24.17 -36.16
N THR A 401 -14.71 24.07 -35.64
CA THR A 401 -14.97 23.50 -34.31
C THR A 401 -14.61 22.02 -34.25
N ARG A 402 -14.89 21.26 -35.32
CA ARG A 402 -14.46 19.85 -35.41
C ARG A 402 -12.95 19.71 -35.34
N GLN A 403 -12.22 20.57 -36.06
CA GLN A 403 -10.76 20.59 -36.03
C GLN A 403 -10.21 20.98 -34.65
N GLU A 404 -10.81 21.95 -33.96
CA GLU A 404 -10.42 22.35 -32.60
C GLU A 404 -10.59 21.19 -31.62
N LEU A 405 -11.77 20.55 -31.59
CA LEU A 405 -12.03 19.40 -30.72
C LEU A 405 -11.12 18.21 -31.04
N ALA A 406 -10.89 17.94 -32.33
CA ALA A 406 -9.95 16.91 -32.75
C ALA A 406 -8.50 17.24 -32.35
N ALA A 407 -8.09 18.51 -32.39
CA ALA A 407 -6.78 18.95 -31.95
C ALA A 407 -6.59 18.71 -30.44
N ASP A 408 -7.60 19.01 -29.61
CA ASP A 408 -7.57 18.74 -28.17
C ASP A 408 -7.41 17.25 -27.86
N VAL A 409 -8.14 16.38 -28.57
CA VAL A 409 -8.03 14.93 -28.42
C VAL A 409 -6.64 14.44 -28.85
N ASN A 410 -6.13 14.94 -29.98
CA ASN A 410 -4.81 14.60 -30.49
C ASN A 410 -3.67 15.08 -29.58
N ALA A 411 -3.82 16.23 -28.92
CA ALA A 411 -2.86 16.73 -27.94
C ALA A 411 -2.76 15.76 -26.74
N ARG A 412 -3.90 15.35 -26.18
CA ARG A 412 -3.93 14.37 -25.07
C ARG A 412 -3.42 12.98 -25.48
N ARG A 413 -3.68 12.56 -26.72
CA ARG A 413 -3.10 11.34 -27.30
C ARG A 413 -1.58 11.46 -27.39
N SER A 414 -1.07 12.59 -27.85
CA SER A 414 0.38 12.87 -27.92
C SER A 414 1.02 12.80 -26.54
N ASP A 415 0.39 13.40 -25.53
CA ASP A 415 0.84 13.33 -24.13
C ASP A 415 0.90 11.88 -23.62
N ALA A 416 -0.11 11.06 -23.94
CA ALA A 416 -0.12 9.64 -23.59
C ALA A 416 1.02 8.87 -24.27
N VAL A 417 1.29 9.13 -25.55
CA VAL A 417 2.42 8.54 -26.30
C VAL A 417 3.76 8.95 -25.68
N ASN A 418 3.92 10.23 -25.33
CA ASN A 418 5.15 10.73 -24.71
C ASN A 418 5.36 10.11 -23.33
N LEU A 419 4.31 10.05 -22.51
CA LEU A 419 4.36 9.41 -21.20
C LEU A 419 4.74 7.93 -21.28
N LEU A 420 4.19 7.18 -22.25
CA LEU A 420 4.56 5.78 -22.48
C LEU A 420 6.04 5.64 -22.84
N LYS A 421 6.55 6.49 -23.75
CA LYS A 421 7.96 6.49 -24.16
C LYS A 421 8.88 6.80 -22.98
N GLU A 422 8.61 7.87 -22.24
CA GLU A 422 9.38 8.27 -21.06
C GLU A 422 9.40 7.17 -20.00
N SER A 423 8.24 6.53 -19.78
CA SER A 423 8.11 5.45 -18.80
C SER A 423 8.85 4.19 -19.23
N CYS A 424 8.84 3.85 -20.52
CA CYS A 424 9.62 2.75 -21.09
C CYS A 424 11.12 3.01 -20.91
N MET A 425 11.58 4.22 -21.25
CA MET A 425 12.99 4.61 -21.07
C MET A 425 13.42 4.55 -19.60
N THR A 426 12.57 5.05 -18.70
CA THR A 426 12.83 5.01 -17.25
C THR A 426 12.85 3.58 -16.74
N TYR A 427 11.90 2.74 -17.16
CA TYR A 427 11.83 1.32 -16.82
C TYR A 427 13.10 0.59 -17.23
N LEU A 428 13.51 0.72 -18.51
CA LEU A 428 14.71 0.07 -19.02
C LEU A 428 16.00 0.61 -18.39
N ARG A 429 16.04 1.90 -17.99
CA ARG A 429 17.20 2.47 -17.29
C ARG A 429 17.35 1.92 -15.87
N VAL A 430 16.25 1.72 -15.15
CA VAL A 430 16.27 1.19 -13.78
C VAL A 430 16.49 -0.33 -13.75
N ARG A 431 16.22 -1.04 -14.85
CA ARG A 431 16.42 -2.49 -14.96
C ARG A 431 17.79 -2.81 -15.55
N PRO A 432 18.81 -3.18 -14.74
CA PRO A 432 20.11 -3.57 -15.28
C PRO A 432 19.94 -4.82 -16.15
N SER A 433 20.34 -4.72 -17.42
CA SER A 433 20.41 -5.86 -18.35
C SER A 433 21.88 -6.16 -18.61
N GLU A 434 22.34 -7.35 -18.22
CA GLU A 434 23.76 -7.75 -18.37
C GLU A 434 24.06 -8.20 -19.81
N ASN A 435 23.03 -8.61 -20.55
CA ASN A 435 23.15 -9.09 -21.92
C ASN A 435 21.91 -8.73 -22.77
N LEU A 436 22.05 -8.92 -24.09
CA LEU A 436 21.01 -8.60 -25.06
C LEU A 436 19.74 -9.44 -24.89
N ALA A 437 19.84 -10.66 -24.35
CA ALA A 437 18.69 -11.53 -24.13
C ALA A 437 17.79 -11.00 -23.01
N GLN A 438 18.38 -10.66 -21.85
CA GLN A 438 17.66 -10.05 -20.72
C GLN A 438 16.99 -8.73 -21.12
N LEU A 439 17.66 -7.90 -21.93
CA LEU A 439 17.08 -6.65 -22.42
C LEU A 439 15.87 -6.90 -23.34
N LYS A 440 15.92 -7.95 -24.17
CA LYS A 440 14.78 -8.37 -25.00
C LYS A 440 13.62 -8.86 -24.15
N ASP A 441 13.88 -9.63 -23.10
CA ASP A 441 12.85 -10.13 -22.18
C ASP A 441 12.17 -9.01 -21.41
N GLU A 442 12.92 -8.03 -20.89
CA GLU A 442 12.37 -6.86 -20.21
C GLU A 442 11.56 -5.98 -21.15
N ARG A 443 12.00 -5.82 -22.40
CA ARG A 443 11.23 -5.09 -23.42
C ARG A 443 9.95 -5.83 -23.80
N LYS A 444 10.01 -7.16 -23.90
CA LYS A 444 8.83 -8.00 -24.14
C LYS A 444 7.84 -7.89 -22.97
N TRP A 445 8.31 -7.99 -21.73
CA TRP A 445 7.46 -7.82 -20.55
C TRP A 445 6.76 -6.46 -20.55
N PHE A 446 7.51 -5.38 -20.80
CA PHE A 446 6.92 -4.03 -20.87
C PHE A 446 5.90 -3.93 -22.00
N ASN A 447 6.18 -4.53 -23.15
CA ASN A 447 5.25 -4.56 -24.27
C ASN A 447 3.95 -5.27 -23.92
N ASP A 448 4.04 -6.49 -23.38
CA ASP A 448 2.88 -7.35 -23.09
C ASP A 448 2.02 -6.79 -21.94
N ASN A 449 2.64 -6.11 -20.97
CA ASN A 449 1.94 -5.62 -19.78
C ASN A 449 1.53 -4.15 -19.87
N CYS A 450 2.21 -3.34 -20.67
CA CYS A 450 2.01 -1.89 -20.75
C CYS A 450 1.67 -1.45 -22.18
N THR A 451 2.59 -1.59 -23.14
CA THR A 451 2.43 -1.05 -24.50
C THR A 451 1.16 -1.56 -25.17
N ALA A 452 0.92 -2.88 -25.17
CA ALA A 452 -0.26 -3.47 -25.81
C ALA A 452 -1.59 -2.95 -25.21
N LYS A 453 -1.60 -2.64 -23.91
CA LYS A 453 -2.78 -2.05 -23.24
C LYS A 453 -2.94 -0.58 -23.59
N VAL A 454 -1.83 0.16 -23.63
CA VAL A 454 -1.85 1.58 -23.97
C VAL A 454 -2.21 1.78 -25.45
N ASP A 455 -1.76 0.92 -26.36
CA ASP A 455 -2.11 0.98 -27.77
C ASP A 455 -3.62 0.86 -27.98
N LYS A 456 -4.32 0.02 -27.20
CA LYS A 456 -5.80 -0.02 -27.19
C LYS A 456 -6.39 1.34 -26.80
N TYR A 457 -5.84 2.00 -25.78
CA TYR A 457 -6.27 3.35 -25.38
C TYR A 457 -5.91 4.44 -26.40
N LEU A 458 -4.80 4.28 -27.14
CA LEU A 458 -4.43 5.18 -28.22
C LEU A 458 -5.38 5.07 -29.41
N ASN A 459 -5.80 3.85 -29.76
CA ASN A 459 -6.82 3.61 -30.77
C ASN A 459 -8.16 4.25 -30.37
N GLU A 460 -8.51 4.23 -29.09
CA GLU A 460 -9.71 4.90 -28.57
C GLU A 460 -9.68 6.42 -28.74
N TYR A 461 -8.51 7.06 -28.63
CA TYR A 461 -8.37 8.47 -29.01
C TYR A 461 -8.59 8.67 -30.51
N ASP A 462 -8.09 7.76 -31.35
CA ASP A 462 -8.27 7.83 -32.80
C ASP A 462 -9.75 7.65 -33.20
N GLU A 463 -10.47 6.74 -32.55
CA GLU A 463 -11.91 6.55 -32.73
C GLU A 463 -12.73 7.78 -32.26
N LEU A 464 -12.31 8.44 -31.18
CA LEU A 464 -12.91 9.70 -30.75
C LEU A 464 -12.71 10.81 -31.77
N VAL A 465 -11.51 10.93 -32.36
CA VAL A 465 -11.26 11.89 -33.45
C VAL A 465 -12.13 11.55 -34.66
N GLU A 466 -12.23 10.28 -35.05
CA GLU A 466 -13.08 9.88 -36.17
C GLU A 466 -14.56 10.23 -35.92
N HIS A 467 -15.06 10.00 -34.70
CA HIS A 467 -16.41 10.40 -34.30
C HIS A 467 -16.64 11.90 -34.47
N ILE A 468 -15.71 12.74 -33.98
CA ILE A 468 -15.79 14.20 -34.10
C ILE A 468 -15.78 14.64 -35.56
N MET A 469 -15.01 13.98 -36.42
CA MET A 469 -14.83 14.39 -37.81
C MET A 469 -15.91 13.86 -38.75
N THR A 470 -16.51 12.71 -38.46
CA THR A 470 -17.38 11.99 -39.42
C THR A 470 -18.82 11.76 -38.93
N ASP A 471 -19.16 12.22 -37.73
CA ASP A 471 -20.44 11.95 -37.05
C ASP A 471 -20.77 10.45 -36.90
N LYS A 472 -19.79 9.55 -37.12
CA LYS A 472 -19.95 8.11 -36.89
C LYS A 472 -20.29 7.84 -35.44
N VAL A 473 -21.19 6.90 -35.16
CA VAL A 473 -21.55 6.55 -33.77
C VAL A 473 -20.32 6.01 -33.05
N TYR A 474 -19.83 6.77 -32.07
CA TYR A 474 -18.79 6.31 -31.16
C TYR A 474 -19.36 5.27 -30.21
N ARG A 475 -18.71 4.10 -30.12
CA ARG A 475 -19.00 3.08 -29.14
C ARG A 475 -17.70 2.75 -28.42
N PRO A 476 -17.54 3.15 -27.15
CA PRO A 476 -16.34 2.81 -26.41
C PRO A 476 -16.20 1.30 -26.29
N LEU A 477 -14.95 0.80 -26.21
CA LEU A 477 -14.66 -0.61 -25.97
C LEU A 477 -15.45 -1.14 -24.77
N SER A 478 -16.08 -2.30 -24.98
CA SER A 478 -16.97 -2.91 -23.99
C SER A 478 -16.22 -3.48 -22.79
N LEU A 479 -16.97 -3.76 -21.72
CA LEU A 479 -16.58 -4.37 -20.44
C LEU A 479 -15.57 -5.53 -20.50
N HIS A 480 -15.41 -6.20 -21.63
CA HIS A 480 -14.56 -7.38 -21.80
C HIS A 480 -13.05 -7.10 -21.57
N GLU A 481 -12.59 -5.87 -21.76
CA GLU A 481 -11.19 -5.50 -21.43
C GLU A 481 -10.93 -5.42 -19.92
N ARG A 482 -11.98 -5.45 -19.08
CA ARG A 482 -11.88 -5.51 -17.61
C ARG A 482 -11.48 -6.89 -17.11
N GLU A 483 -11.79 -7.94 -17.86
CA GLU A 483 -11.45 -9.32 -17.50
C GLU A 483 -9.93 -9.59 -17.62
N GLU A 484 -9.24 -8.95 -18.57
CA GLU A 484 -7.78 -9.03 -18.72
C GLU A 484 -7.04 -8.33 -17.57
N ILE A 485 -7.61 -7.25 -17.04
CA ILE A 485 -7.02 -6.50 -15.92
C ILE A 485 -7.09 -7.31 -14.63
N VAL A 486 -8.20 -8.00 -14.36
CA VAL A 486 -8.34 -8.88 -13.19
C VAL A 486 -7.42 -10.10 -13.30
N LYS A 487 -7.28 -10.71 -14.49
CA LYS A 487 -6.33 -11.82 -14.72
C LYS A 487 -4.86 -11.39 -14.59
N ALA A 488 -4.51 -10.14 -14.93
CA ALA A 488 -3.14 -9.63 -14.85
C ALA A 488 -2.62 -9.37 -13.42
N PHE A 489 -3.45 -9.52 -12.38
CA PHE A 489 -2.98 -9.46 -10.99
C PHE A 489 -2.38 -10.77 -10.49
N GLY A 490 -2.53 -11.87 -11.25
CA GLY A 490 -1.62 -13.02 -11.26
C GLY A 490 -1.06 -13.45 -9.90
N PHE A 491 -1.93 -13.83 -8.97
CA PHE A 491 -1.50 -14.70 -7.88
C PHE A 491 -1.62 -16.14 -8.39
N SER A 492 -0.48 -16.80 -8.62
CA SER A 492 -0.47 -18.25 -8.54
C SER A 492 -0.49 -18.58 -7.04
N PRO A 493 -1.55 -19.20 -6.50
CA PRO A 493 -1.64 -19.55 -5.08
C PRO A 493 -0.72 -20.71 -4.66
N GLN A 494 0.04 -21.28 -5.60
CA GLN A 494 0.91 -22.43 -5.35
C GLN A 494 2.37 -21.99 -5.29
N GLY A 495 2.89 -21.81 -4.07
CA GLY A 495 4.30 -21.55 -3.84
C GLY A 495 4.64 -21.01 -2.44
N HIS A 496 5.91 -21.12 -2.10
CA HIS A 496 6.51 -20.53 -0.90
C HIS A 496 6.87 -19.08 -1.18
N PHE A 497 6.52 -18.14 -0.30
CA PHE A 497 6.78 -16.71 -0.53
C PHE A 497 8.06 -16.26 0.16
N TYR A 498 8.72 -15.27 -0.41
CA TYR A 498 10.02 -14.73 0.02
C TYR A 498 10.09 -13.23 -0.25
N ASN A 499 10.93 -12.49 0.48
CA ASN A 499 11.24 -11.09 0.20
C ASN A 499 12.72 -10.95 -0.21
N CYS A 500 12.99 -10.09 -1.20
CA CYS A 500 14.35 -9.73 -1.57
C CYS A 500 14.97 -8.78 -0.51
N GLU A 501 16.26 -8.49 -0.61
CA GLU A 501 16.97 -7.57 0.30
C GLU A 501 16.37 -6.14 0.37
N ASN A 502 15.64 -5.75 -0.69
CA ASN A 502 14.93 -4.47 -0.78
C ASN A 502 13.46 -4.55 -0.30
N GLY A 503 13.00 -5.70 0.21
CA GLY A 503 11.67 -5.90 0.78
C GLY A 503 10.55 -6.15 -0.24
N HIS A 504 10.86 -6.47 -1.50
CA HIS A 504 9.84 -6.86 -2.50
C HIS A 504 9.53 -8.35 -2.39
N THR A 505 8.25 -8.69 -2.25
CA THR A 505 7.77 -10.07 -2.15
C THR A 505 7.76 -10.77 -3.51
N PHE A 506 8.29 -12.00 -3.55
CA PHE A 506 8.28 -12.93 -4.67
C PHE A 506 7.87 -14.34 -4.22
N VAL A 507 7.57 -15.24 -5.16
CA VAL A 507 7.13 -16.61 -4.88
C VAL A 507 8.06 -17.62 -5.54
N ILE A 508 8.33 -18.75 -4.87
CA ILE A 508 8.98 -19.93 -5.41
C ILE A 508 7.92 -21.04 -5.45
N THR A 509 7.51 -21.43 -6.66
CA THR A 509 6.37 -22.33 -6.89
C THR A 509 6.69 -23.80 -6.62
N GLU A 510 7.97 -24.18 -6.64
CA GLU A 510 8.42 -25.56 -6.47
C GLU A 510 8.55 -25.97 -4.99
N CYS A 511 7.96 -27.12 -4.65
CA CYS A 511 7.91 -27.74 -3.31
C CYS A 511 9.30 -27.93 -2.65
N GLY A 512 10.39 -27.96 -3.42
CA GLY A 512 11.74 -28.12 -2.90
C GLY A 512 12.31 -26.89 -2.20
N GLY A 513 11.77 -25.69 -2.40
CA GLY A 513 12.46 -24.45 -1.98
C GLY A 513 13.52 -23.99 -2.99
N ALA A 514 14.43 -23.12 -2.57
CA ALA A 514 15.32 -22.39 -3.48
C ALA A 514 16.38 -23.30 -4.14
N MET A 515 16.15 -23.66 -5.40
CA MET A 515 17.05 -24.50 -6.21
C MET A 515 17.75 -23.74 -7.32
N GLU A 516 17.22 -22.57 -7.68
CA GLU A 516 17.75 -21.70 -8.71
C GLU A 516 17.87 -20.27 -8.16
N GLN A 517 18.93 -19.59 -8.57
CA GLN A 517 19.10 -18.16 -8.33
C GLN A 517 18.49 -17.39 -9.50
N ALA A 518 17.67 -16.41 -9.19
CA ALA A 518 17.03 -15.51 -10.15
C ALA A 518 17.24 -14.04 -9.71
N ARG A 519 16.59 -13.11 -10.40
CA ARG A 519 16.61 -11.68 -10.06
C ARG A 519 15.21 -11.18 -9.72
N CYS A 520 15.13 -10.33 -8.70
CA CYS A 520 13.87 -9.77 -8.22
C CYS A 520 13.11 -9.11 -9.38
N PRO A 521 11.81 -9.43 -9.57
CA PRO A 521 11.03 -8.85 -10.66
C PRO A 521 10.84 -7.33 -10.51
N GLU A 522 11.04 -6.77 -9.32
CA GLU A 522 10.85 -5.34 -9.06
C GLU A 522 12.18 -4.56 -9.08
N CYS A 523 13.20 -5.01 -8.34
CA CYS A 523 14.47 -4.27 -8.18
C CYS A 523 15.74 -4.96 -8.72
N SER A 524 15.61 -6.15 -9.32
CA SER A 524 16.73 -6.95 -9.85
C SER A 524 17.79 -7.41 -8.84
N ALA A 525 17.58 -7.18 -7.53
CA ALA A 525 18.38 -7.79 -6.46
C ALA A 525 18.40 -9.32 -6.62
N PRO A 526 19.50 -10.00 -6.25
CA PRO A 526 19.58 -11.45 -6.34
C PRO A 526 18.51 -12.10 -5.46
N ILE A 527 17.73 -13.02 -6.04
CA ILE A 527 16.68 -13.77 -5.35
C ILE A 527 16.85 -15.28 -5.55
N GLY A 528 16.26 -16.11 -4.68
CA GLY A 528 16.33 -17.57 -4.79
C GLY A 528 17.53 -18.14 -4.05
N GLY A 529 18.20 -19.13 -4.64
CA GLY A 529 19.21 -19.92 -3.92
C GLY A 529 19.65 -21.18 -4.65
N SER A 530 20.39 -22.05 -3.99
CA SER A 530 20.81 -23.33 -4.55
C SER A 530 20.80 -24.42 -3.48
N ASN A 531 20.65 -25.68 -3.89
CA ASN A 531 20.62 -26.83 -2.97
C ASN A 531 19.61 -26.68 -1.82
N HIS A 532 18.42 -26.14 -2.11
CA HIS A 532 17.36 -25.84 -1.14
C HIS A 532 17.74 -24.79 -0.09
N GLN A 533 18.88 -24.12 -0.25
CA GLN A 533 19.33 -23.03 0.60
C GLN A 533 19.06 -21.68 -0.09
N LEU A 534 18.27 -20.86 0.59
CA LEU A 534 17.98 -19.49 0.18
C LEU A 534 19.24 -18.62 0.33
N LEU A 535 19.43 -17.66 -0.57
CA LEU A 535 20.46 -16.63 -0.41
C LEU A 535 20.30 -15.89 0.92
N SER A 536 21.41 -15.57 1.59
CA SER A 536 21.40 -14.87 2.89
C SER A 536 20.82 -13.45 2.83
N SER A 537 20.77 -12.86 1.64
CA SER A 537 20.15 -11.56 1.37
C SER A 537 18.64 -11.66 1.12
N ASN A 538 18.08 -12.87 1.04
CA ASN A 538 16.65 -13.08 0.90
C ASN A 538 16.07 -13.58 2.22
N THR A 539 14.78 -13.33 2.39
CA THR A 539 14.07 -13.73 3.60
C THR A 539 12.86 -14.53 3.20
N ARG A 540 12.53 -15.57 3.95
CA ARG A 540 11.29 -16.32 3.71
C ARG A 540 10.12 -15.52 4.25
N ALA A 541 9.15 -15.27 3.39
CA ALA A 541 7.89 -14.67 3.71
C ALA A 541 6.89 -15.81 4.03
N MET A 542 7.23 -16.59 5.06
CA MET A 542 6.37 -17.66 5.63
C MET A 542 4.94 -17.14 5.89
N GLU A 543 4.86 -15.83 6.12
CA GLU A 543 3.66 -15.01 6.30
C GLU A 543 2.57 -15.16 5.23
N PHE A 544 2.91 -15.49 3.99
CA PHE A 544 1.93 -15.69 2.91
C PHE A 544 1.61 -17.18 2.66
N GLU A 545 2.44 -18.10 3.15
CA GLU A 545 2.23 -19.55 3.01
C GLU A 545 1.14 -20.06 3.95
N GLU A 546 1.06 -19.51 5.16
CA GLU A 546 0.02 -19.85 6.14
C GLU A 546 -1.36 -19.38 5.67
N VAL A 547 -1.43 -18.29 4.90
CA VAL A 547 -2.65 -17.78 4.27
C VAL A 547 -3.13 -18.70 3.17
N ALA A 548 -2.21 -19.17 2.31
CA ALA A 548 -2.53 -20.14 1.28
C ALA A 548 -3.07 -21.46 1.88
N ARG A 549 -2.44 -21.96 2.97
CA ARG A 549 -2.91 -23.20 3.65
C ARG A 549 -4.26 -23.03 4.36
N ALA A 550 -4.53 -21.90 4.98
CA ALA A 550 -5.81 -21.65 5.68
C ALA A 550 -7.02 -21.65 4.71
N GLN A 551 -6.77 -21.53 3.41
CA GLN A 551 -7.79 -21.60 2.35
C GLN A 551 -7.97 -23.00 1.75
N GLY A 552 -7.31 -24.04 2.30
CA GLY A 552 -7.46 -25.42 1.82
C GLY A 552 -6.73 -25.71 0.50
N MET A 553 -5.66 -24.96 0.21
CA MET A 553 -4.77 -25.14 -0.94
C MET A 553 -3.43 -25.73 -0.54
#